data_AF-A0AAD8NAK3-F1
#
_entry.id   AF-A0AAD8NAK3-F1
#
_cell.length_a   1.000
_cell.length_b   1.000
_cell.length_c   1.000
_cell.angle_alpha   90.00
_cell.angle_beta   90.00
_cell.angle_gamma   90.00
#
_symmetry.space_group_name_H-M   'P 1'
#
loop_
_entity.id
_entity.type
_entity.pdbx_description
1 polymer ?
#
loop_
_entity_poly.entity_id
_entity_poly.type
_entity_poly.pdbx_seq_one_letter_code
_entity_poly.pdbx_strand_id
1 'polypeptide(L)'
;MGVPTIVSIQDLIDNVFQHYPEGAKRDENGNILLDKHNCLGMDPECALKFVKNFGICYETDYVFRGNKMDNPPRRDLDSPRIYICGYRILRDFDDPDYPLTERRAYQALHFGGPMVGTVLATDEFIN
;
A
#
# COMPACT_ATOMS: atom_id res chain seq x y z
N MET A 1 5.18 -18.05 20.84
CA MET A 1 4.85 -16.67 20.43
C MET A 1 5.33 -16.52 18.99
N GLY A 2 4.49 -16.06 18.06
CA GLY A 2 4.90 -15.86 16.67
C GLY A 2 5.85 -14.68 16.55
N VAL A 3 6.96 -14.85 15.85
CA VAL A 3 7.85 -13.73 15.47
C VAL A 3 7.05 -12.80 14.56
N PRO A 4 7.11 -11.47 14.74
CA PRO A 4 6.45 -10.54 13.81
C PRO A 4 7.04 -10.74 12.41
N THR A 5 6.18 -11.15 11.48
CA THR A 5 6.53 -11.21 10.07
C THR A 5 6.61 -9.79 9.53
N ILE A 6 7.82 -9.31 9.23
CA ILE A 6 8.03 -8.02 8.59
C ILE A 6 8.04 -8.23 7.07
N VAL A 7 7.09 -7.60 6.39
CA VAL A 7 6.96 -7.62 4.93
C VAL A 7 7.79 -6.50 4.30
N SER A 8 8.28 -6.74 3.08
CA SER A 8 9.12 -5.78 2.36
C SER A 8 8.31 -4.65 1.72
N ILE A 9 8.41 -3.45 2.27
CA ILE A 9 7.81 -2.26 1.64
C ILE A 9 8.53 -1.93 0.33
N GLN A 10 9.83 -2.21 0.23
CA GLN A 10 10.60 -1.98 -1.00
C GLN A 10 10.09 -2.81 -2.17
N ASP A 11 9.66 -4.05 -1.92
CA ASP A 11 9.09 -4.93 -2.95
C ASP A 11 7.82 -4.30 -3.55
N LEU A 12 7.03 -3.58 -2.73
CA LEU A 12 5.87 -2.82 -3.22
C LEU A 12 6.29 -1.60 -4.04
N ILE A 13 7.24 -0.80 -3.53
CA ILE A 13 7.72 0.43 -4.19
C ILE A 13 8.19 0.14 -5.63
N ASP A 14 8.95 -0.94 -5.80
CA ASP A 14 9.59 -1.22 -7.08
C ASP A 14 8.67 -1.91 -8.09
N ASN A 15 7.70 -2.70 -7.62
CA ASN A 15 6.96 -3.62 -8.48
C ASN A 15 5.48 -3.25 -8.69
N VAL A 16 4.80 -2.61 -7.74
CA VAL A 16 3.34 -2.38 -7.87
C VAL A 16 3.00 -1.63 -9.15
N PHE A 17 3.75 -0.57 -9.48
CA PHE A 17 3.47 0.26 -10.66
C PHE A 17 3.79 -0.41 -12.00
N GLN A 18 4.58 -1.49 -11.99
CA GLN A 18 4.79 -2.29 -13.20
C GLN A 18 3.52 -3.07 -13.57
N HIS A 19 2.69 -3.41 -12.58
CA HIS A 19 1.45 -4.17 -12.75
C HIS A 19 0.18 -3.31 -12.71
N TYR A 20 0.23 -2.21 -11.96
CA TYR A 20 -0.89 -1.29 -11.72
C TYR A 20 -0.44 0.17 -11.92
N PRO A 21 -0.06 0.57 -13.16
CA PRO A 21 0.40 1.92 -13.46
C PRO A 21 -0.67 2.99 -13.20
N GLU A 22 -1.94 2.60 -13.18
CA GLU A 22 -3.07 3.47 -12.84
C GLU A 22 -3.09 3.90 -11.37
N GLY A 23 -2.40 3.17 -10.49
CA GLY A 23 -2.32 3.48 -9.06
C GLY A 23 -1.39 4.66 -8.72
N ALA A 24 -0.70 5.24 -9.71
CA ALA A 24 0.22 6.35 -9.50
C ALA A 24 -0.57 7.64 -9.29
N LYS A 25 -0.32 8.33 -8.17
CA LYS A 25 -0.88 9.66 -7.94
C LYS A 25 -0.38 10.64 -8.99
N ARG A 26 -1.29 11.49 -9.48
CA ARG A 26 -1.00 12.50 -10.50
C ARG A 26 -1.35 13.89 -9.99
N ASP A 27 -0.61 14.89 -10.45
CA ASP A 27 -0.90 16.30 -10.20
C ASP A 27 -2.10 16.75 -11.05
N GLU A 28 -2.52 18.01 -10.87
CA GLU A 28 -3.63 18.61 -11.64
C GLU A 28 -3.36 18.67 -13.14
N ASN A 29 -2.10 18.53 -13.57
CA ASN A 29 -1.69 18.52 -14.97
C ASN A 29 -1.55 17.10 -15.54
N GLY A 30 -1.86 16.06 -14.75
CA GLY A 30 -1.75 14.66 -15.13
C GLY A 30 -0.33 14.07 -15.06
N ASN A 31 0.66 14.84 -14.60
CA ASN A 31 2.01 14.35 -14.36
C ASN A 31 2.03 13.48 -13.12
N ILE A 32 2.88 12.46 -13.13
CA ILE A 32 3.02 11.58 -11.99
C ILE A 32 3.71 12.31 -10.84
N LEU A 33 3.09 12.30 -9.66
CA LEU A 33 3.65 12.88 -8.44
C LEU A 33 4.75 11.97 -7.89
N LEU A 34 5.98 12.51 -7.89
CA LEU A 34 7.16 11.90 -7.30
C LEU A 34 7.55 12.66 -6.04
N ASP A 35 7.94 11.95 -4.99
CA ASP A 35 8.60 12.58 -3.86
C ASP A 35 10.08 12.92 -4.18
N LYS A 36 10.77 13.55 -3.23
CA LYS A 36 12.20 13.93 -3.36
C LYS A 36 13.16 12.75 -3.52
N HIS A 37 12.69 11.51 -3.34
CA HIS A 37 13.44 10.26 -3.45
C HIS A 37 12.99 9.42 -4.67
N ASN A 38 12.24 10.03 -5.61
CA ASN A 38 11.62 9.37 -6.75
C ASN A 38 10.66 8.23 -6.37
N CYS A 39 10.12 8.25 -5.15
CA CYS A 39 9.07 7.35 -4.74
C CYS A 39 7.72 7.92 -5.17
N LEU A 40 6.91 7.03 -5.73
CA LEU A 40 5.58 7.34 -6.24
C LEU A 40 4.57 7.25 -5.10
N GLY A 41 3.73 8.28 -4.98
CA GLY A 41 2.51 8.16 -4.17
C GLY A 41 1.63 7.04 -4.74
N MET A 42 1.26 6.09 -3.89
CA MET A 42 0.52 4.89 -4.27
C MET A 42 -0.89 4.89 -3.69
N ASP A 43 -1.88 4.50 -4.50
CA ASP A 43 -3.18 4.09 -4.00
C ASP A 43 -3.05 2.78 -3.20
N PRO A 44 -3.43 2.76 -1.91
CA PRO A 44 -3.39 1.55 -1.09
C PRO A 44 -4.13 0.35 -1.70
N GLU A 45 -5.17 0.57 -2.51
CA GLU A 45 -5.88 -0.52 -3.18
C GLU A 45 -4.97 -1.25 -4.17
N CYS A 46 -4.12 -0.53 -4.91
CA CYS A 46 -3.15 -1.14 -5.82
C CYS A 46 -2.13 -2.00 -5.08
N ALA A 47 -1.68 -1.57 -3.90
CA ALA A 47 -0.84 -2.39 -3.03
C ALA A 47 -1.56 -3.69 -2.61
N LEU A 48 -2.81 -3.60 -2.16
CA LEU A 48 -3.60 -4.76 -1.75
C LEU A 48 -3.87 -5.72 -2.92
N LYS A 49 -4.20 -5.20 -4.12
CA LYS A 49 -4.33 -5.99 -5.36
C LYS A 49 -3.03 -6.73 -5.67
N PHE A 50 -1.91 -6.04 -5.54
CA PHE A 50 -0.60 -6.62 -5.78
C PHE A 50 -0.27 -7.75 -4.80
N VAL A 51 -0.43 -7.54 -3.49
CA VAL A 51 -0.19 -8.58 -2.48
C VAL A 51 -1.13 -9.78 -2.69
N LYS A 52 -2.38 -9.55 -3.09
CA LYS A 52 -3.32 -10.63 -3.38
C LYS A 52 -2.89 -11.49 -4.58
N ASN A 53 -2.47 -10.86 -5.68
CA ASN A 53 -2.23 -11.55 -6.94
C ASN A 53 -0.78 -12.04 -7.11
N PHE A 54 0.17 -11.31 -6.55
CA PHE A 54 1.61 -11.57 -6.71
C PHE A 54 2.29 -11.87 -5.38
N GLY A 55 1.66 -11.58 -4.24
CA GLY A 55 2.28 -11.72 -2.92
C GLY A 55 3.37 -10.69 -2.68
N ILE A 56 3.91 -10.68 -1.47
CA ILE A 56 4.99 -9.80 -1.02
C ILE A 56 6.09 -10.61 -0.33
N CYS A 57 7.34 -10.23 -0.54
CA CYS A 57 8.48 -10.86 0.14
C CYS A 57 8.62 -10.38 1.59
N TYR A 58 9.45 -11.07 2.38
CA TYR A 58 9.88 -10.60 3.68
C TYR A 58 10.89 -9.47 3.55
N GLU A 59 10.96 -8.60 4.55
CA GLU A 59 11.95 -7.52 4.62
C GLU A 59 13.40 -8.05 4.60
N THR A 60 13.64 -9.24 5.17
CA THR A 60 14.95 -9.91 5.16
C THR A 60 15.42 -10.29 3.77
N ASP A 61 14.49 -10.56 2.85
CA ASP A 61 14.78 -11.01 1.49
C ASP A 61 14.88 -9.82 0.54
N TYR A 62 14.22 -8.71 0.86
CA TYR A 62 14.17 -7.51 0.04
C TYR A 62 14.13 -6.24 0.91
N VAL A 63 15.32 -5.76 1.28
CA VAL A 63 15.48 -4.69 2.29
C VAL A 63 15.09 -3.31 1.77
N PHE A 64 14.47 -2.51 2.63
CA PHE A 64 14.12 -1.10 2.42
C PHE A 64 15.33 -0.20 2.17
N ARG A 65 15.22 0.61 1.11
CA ARG A 65 16.27 1.55 0.66
C ARG A 65 15.83 3.01 0.66
N GLY A 66 14.54 3.28 0.83
CA GLY A 66 14.01 4.64 0.84
C GLY A 66 13.98 5.32 -0.53
N ASN A 67 14.17 4.57 -1.62
CA ASN A 67 14.04 5.07 -2.99
C ASN A 67 13.47 3.98 -3.90
N LYS A 68 12.92 4.37 -5.06
CA LYS A 68 12.55 3.42 -6.11
C LYS A 68 13.81 2.97 -6.86
N MET A 69 13.94 1.67 -7.11
CA MET A 69 15.00 1.11 -7.95
C MET A 69 14.54 0.98 -9.41
N ASP A 70 15.32 1.54 -10.34
CA ASP A 70 15.02 1.41 -11.79
C ASP A 70 15.21 -0.03 -12.29
N ASN A 71 16.16 -0.76 -11.69
CA ASN A 71 16.45 -2.16 -11.96
C ASN A 71 16.39 -2.95 -10.65
N PRO A 72 15.18 -3.28 -10.16
CA PRO A 72 15.06 -4.07 -8.95
C PRO A 72 15.76 -5.43 -9.14
N PRO A 73 16.43 -5.96 -8.09
CA PRO A 73 16.97 -7.30 -8.10
C PRO A 73 15.90 -8.28 -8.59
N ARG A 74 16.32 -9.25 -9.40
CA ARG A 74 15.41 -10.27 -9.89
C ARG A 74 14.75 -10.94 -8.68
N ARG A 75 13.41 -10.91 -8.64
CA ARG A 75 12.65 -11.57 -7.58
C ARG A 75 13.06 -13.04 -7.56
N ASP A 76 13.60 -13.49 -6.44
CA ASP A 76 13.90 -14.90 -6.27
C ASP A 76 12.56 -15.65 -6.26
N LEU A 77 12.31 -16.44 -7.31
CA LEU A 77 11.04 -17.16 -7.48
C LEU A 77 10.84 -18.22 -6.38
N ASP A 78 11.93 -18.60 -5.70
CA ASP A 78 11.93 -19.59 -4.64
C ASP A 78 11.75 -18.98 -3.24
N SER A 79 11.81 -17.65 -3.11
CA SER A 79 11.59 -16.99 -1.80
C SER A 79 10.13 -17.10 -1.36
N PRO A 80 9.84 -17.46 -0.10
CA PRO A 80 8.46 -17.57 0.39
C PRO A 80 7.75 -16.22 0.34
N ARG A 81 6.49 -16.22 -0.12
CA ARG A 81 5.70 -15.00 -0.33
C ARG A 81 4.47 -15.00 0.55
N ILE A 82 4.10 -13.81 1.00
CA ILE A 82 2.90 -13.60 1.82
C ILE A 82 1.79 -13.08 0.92
N TYR A 83 0.62 -13.68 1.04
CA TYR A 83 -0.58 -13.31 0.29
C TYR A 83 -1.69 -12.93 1.25
N ILE A 84 -2.57 -12.06 0.80
CA ILE A 84 -3.86 -11.83 1.45
C ILE A 84 -4.94 -12.57 0.68
N CYS A 85 -5.88 -13.20 1.40
CA CYS A 85 -7.00 -13.91 0.77
C CYS A 85 -8.01 -12.95 0.13
N GLY A 86 -8.09 -11.72 0.63
CA GLY A 86 -8.97 -10.69 0.13
C GLY A 86 -8.89 -9.42 0.96
N TYR A 87 -9.57 -8.39 0.49
CA TYR A 87 -9.74 -7.11 1.18
C TYR A 87 -11.14 -6.57 0.86
N ARG A 88 -11.61 -5.63 1.69
CA ARG A 88 -12.86 -4.90 1.45
C ARG A 88 -12.59 -3.42 1.63
N ILE A 89 -13.05 -2.62 0.67
CA ILE A 89 -12.97 -1.17 0.72
C ILE A 89 -14.17 -0.65 1.49
N LEU A 90 -13.90 0.17 2.50
CA LEU A 90 -14.90 1.02 3.11
C LEU A 90 -14.86 2.34 2.36
N ARG A 91 -16.02 2.81 1.88
CA ARG A 91 -16.11 4.05 1.11
C ARG A 91 -15.83 5.27 1.98
N ASP A 92 -15.61 6.43 1.37
CA ASP A 92 -15.32 7.66 2.10
C ASP A 92 -16.48 8.09 3.02
N PHE A 93 -16.14 8.92 4.00
CA PHE A 93 -17.14 9.53 4.90
C PHE A 93 -18.12 10.42 4.14
N ASP A 94 -17.69 10.99 3.00
CA ASP A 94 -18.48 11.93 2.20
C ASP A 94 -19.23 11.27 1.02
N ASP A 95 -19.23 9.92 0.92
CA ASP A 95 -20.03 9.23 -0.10
C ASP A 95 -21.54 9.41 0.22
N PRO A 96 -22.33 10.06 -0.66
CA PRO A 96 -23.73 10.39 -0.38
C PRO A 96 -24.65 9.16 -0.38
N ASP A 97 -24.27 8.08 -1.07
CA ASP A 97 -25.09 6.87 -1.19
C ASP A 97 -24.79 5.88 -0.07
N TYR A 98 -23.54 5.86 0.42
CA TYR A 98 -23.13 4.89 1.43
C TYR A 98 -21.93 5.35 2.27
N PRO A 99 -22.09 6.38 3.11
CA PRO A 99 -20.98 6.96 3.85
C PRO A 99 -20.39 5.98 4.87
N LEU A 100 -19.08 6.03 5.05
CA LEU A 100 -18.45 5.45 6.23
C LEU A 100 -18.90 6.23 7.46
N THR A 101 -19.30 5.51 8.50
CA THR A 101 -19.60 6.10 9.81
C THR A 101 -18.56 5.62 10.81
N GLU A 102 -18.31 6.40 11.86
CA GLU A 102 -17.40 6.00 12.95
C GLU A 102 -17.73 4.62 13.50
N ARG A 103 -19.03 4.32 13.67
CA ARG A 103 -19.51 3.01 14.12
C ARG A 103 -19.07 1.88 13.17
N ARG A 104 -19.16 2.10 11.86
CA ARG A 104 -18.75 1.09 10.85
C ARG A 104 -17.24 0.94 10.79
N ALA A 105 -16.49 2.03 10.91
CA ALA A 105 -15.04 2.00 11.04
C ALA A 105 -14.60 1.22 12.30
N TYR A 106 -15.24 1.48 13.44
CA TYR A 106 -14.99 0.76 14.69
C TYR A 106 -15.29 -0.74 14.56
N GLN A 107 -16.43 -1.09 13.96
CA GLN A 107 -16.78 -2.49 13.71
C GLN A 107 -15.75 -3.18 12.81
N ALA A 108 -15.30 -2.50 11.75
CA ALA A 108 -14.27 -3.03 10.86
C ALA A 108 -12.93 -3.22 11.58
N LEU A 109 -12.50 -2.29 12.43
CA LEU A 109 -11.30 -2.46 13.27
C LEU A 109 -11.44 -3.63 14.24
N HIS A 110 -12.58 -3.70 14.94
CA HIS A 110 -12.81 -4.69 15.98
C HIS A 110 -12.86 -6.13 15.44
N PHE A 111 -13.51 -6.33 14.28
CA PHE A 111 -13.69 -7.68 13.71
C PHE A 111 -12.71 -8.01 12.57
N GLY A 112 -12.19 -7.01 11.87
CA GLY A 112 -11.29 -7.17 10.72
C GLY A 112 -9.81 -6.95 11.05
N GLY A 113 -9.50 -6.35 12.20
CA GLY A 113 -8.14 -5.99 12.57
C GLY A 113 -7.70 -4.62 12.02
N PRO A 114 -6.39 -4.36 11.95
CA PRO A 114 -5.87 -3.08 11.46
C PRO A 114 -6.40 -2.73 10.07
N MET A 115 -6.79 -1.47 9.90
CA MET A 115 -7.28 -0.95 8.63
C MET A 115 -6.24 -0.03 8.00
N VAL A 116 -6.25 0.02 6.67
CA VAL A 116 -5.52 1.04 5.91
C VAL A 116 -6.49 2.16 5.58
N GLY A 117 -6.07 3.39 5.87
CA GLY A 117 -6.81 4.60 5.53
C GLY A 117 -5.87 5.68 5.04
N THR A 118 -6.40 6.60 4.26
CA THR A 118 -5.71 7.81 3.82
C THR A 118 -6.27 9.00 4.56
N VAL A 119 -5.39 9.86 5.07
CA VAL A 119 -5.77 11.13 5.69
C VAL A 119 -5.14 12.27 4.91
N LEU A 120 -5.78 13.44 4.90
CA LEU A 120 -5.12 14.66 4.47
C LEU A 120 -4.13 15.05 5.55
N ALA A 121 -2.84 14.85 5.30
CA ALA A 121 -1.79 15.30 6.20
C ALA A 121 -1.75 16.83 6.19
N THR A 122 -2.17 17.44 7.29
CA THR A 122 -2.02 18.88 7.53
C THR A 122 -0.64 19.15 8.15
N ASP A 123 -0.20 20.41 8.15
CA ASP A 123 1.04 20.79 8.83
C ASP A 123 1.00 20.42 10.33
N GLU A 124 -0.18 20.44 10.96
CA GLU A 124 -0.38 19.99 12.34
C GLU A 124 -0.23 18.46 12.53
N PHE A 125 -0.40 17.66 11.48
CA PHE A 125 -0.25 16.20 11.55
C PHE A 125 1.21 15.75 11.40
N ILE A 126 2.01 16.54 10.68
CA ILE A 126 3.41 16.22 10.36
C ILE A 126 4.37 16.71 11.46
N ASN A 127 3.99 17.77 12.19
CA ASN A 127 4.77 18.39 13.27
C ASN A 127 4.34 17.90 14.65
#